data_AF-A0A7L2ZAI3-F1
#
_entry.id   AF-A0A7L2ZAI3-F1
#
_cell.length_a   1.000
_cell.length_b   1.000
_cell.length_c   1.000
_cell.angle_alpha   90.00
_cell.angle_beta   90.00
_cell.angle_gamma   90.00
#
_symmetry.space_group_name_H-M   'P 1'
#
loop_
_entity.id
_entity.type
_entity.pdbx_description
1 polymer ?
#
loop_
_entity_poly.entity_id
_entity_poly.type
_entity_poly.pdbx_seq_one_letter_code
_entity_poly.pdbx_strand_id
1 'polypeptide(L)' 'QEAPLTLQLLFLDGEEAFGAWSHSDSLYGARHLAAAMAARGHPRGSEISAMVSGTARG' A
#
# COMPACT_ATOMS: atom_id res chain seq x y z
N GLN A 1 -7.40 -23.60 -5.27
CA GLN A 1 -5.94 -23.77 -5.34
C GLN A 1 -5.37 -22.61 -4.54
N GLU A 2 -4.74 -22.91 -3.41
CA GLU A 2 -4.23 -21.89 -2.48
C GLU A 2 -3.02 -21.19 -3.11
N ALA A 3 -2.90 -19.87 -2.94
CA ALA A 3 -1.76 -19.15 -3.47
C ALA A 3 -0.48 -19.62 -2.73
N PRO A 4 0.63 -19.89 -3.45
CA PRO A 4 1.87 -20.32 -2.80
C PRO A 4 2.36 -19.22 -1.85
N LEU A 5 2.49 -19.58 -0.58
CA LEU A 5 3.04 -18.69 0.45
C LEU A 5 4.53 -18.50 0.21
N THR A 6 4.98 -17.25 0.24
CA THR A 6 6.38 -16.87 0.05
C THR A 6 6.77 -15.69 0.93
N LEU A 7 8.08 -15.51 1.10
CA LEU A 7 8.65 -14.35 1.79
C LEU A 7 9.01 -13.26 0.78
N GLN A 8 8.63 -12.02 1.07
CA GLN A 8 9.05 -10.84 0.33
C GLN A 8 9.67 -9.82 1.30
N LEU A 9 10.84 -9.29 0.95
CA LEU A 9 11.49 -8.21 1.70
C LEU A 9 11.37 -6.92 0.88
N LEU A 10 10.92 -5.85 1.53
CA LEU A 10 10.72 -4.53 0.93
C LEU A 10 11.65 -3.53 1.61
N PHE A 11 12.56 -2.94 0.85
CA PHE A 11 13.40 -1.84 1.29
C PHE A 11 12.79 -0.55 0.75
N LEU A 12 12.11 0.18 1.64
CA LEU A 12 11.37 1.37 1.28
C LEU A 12 12.24 2.60 1.51
N ASP A 13 12.07 3.59 0.64
CA ASP A 13 12.77 4.87 0.69
C ASP A 13 11.84 6.00 1.17
N GLY A 14 12.42 7.05 1.73
CA GLY A 14 11.71 8.24 2.22
C GLY A 14 10.65 7.91 3.26
N GLU A 15 11.04 7.27 4.37
CA GLU A 15 10.14 7.02 5.49
C GLU A 15 9.87 8.32 6.25
N GLU A 16 10.91 9.13 6.40
CA GLU A 16 10.93 10.33 7.20
C GLU A 16 10.18 11.50 6.54
N ALA A 17 9.63 12.38 7.39
CA ALA A 17 9.12 13.68 6.99
C ALA A 17 10.27 14.66 6.75
N PHE A 18 10.13 15.60 5.81
CA PHE A 18 11.04 16.73 5.67
C PHE A 18 10.78 17.81 6.72
N GLY A 19 9.54 17.96 7.17
CA GLY A 19 9.12 18.85 8.24
C GLY A 19 8.43 18.09 9.37
N ALA A 20 7.21 18.53 9.70
CA ALA A 20 6.39 17.83 10.69
C ALA A 20 5.71 16.62 10.04
N TRP A 21 5.72 15.49 10.75
CA TRP A 21 5.06 14.27 10.29
C TRP A 21 3.60 14.52 9.93
N SER A 22 3.23 14.24 8.69
CA SER A 22 1.87 14.40 8.22
C SER A 22 1.53 13.39 7.13
N HIS A 23 0.26 13.27 6.78
CA HIS A 23 -0.19 12.37 5.72
C HIS A 23 0.48 12.64 4.36
N SER A 24 0.82 13.89 4.06
CA SER A 24 1.51 14.28 2.83
C SER A 24 3.03 14.23 2.94
N ASP A 25 3.56 14.47 4.14
CA ASP A 25 4.98 14.60 4.46
C ASP A 25 5.43 13.47 5.39
N SER A 26 5.45 12.25 4.85
CA SER A 26 5.99 11.00 5.43
C SER A 26 5.76 9.84 4.46
N LEU A 27 6.39 8.69 4.69
CA LEU A 27 6.05 7.39 4.05
C LEU A 27 5.99 7.45 2.51
N TYR A 28 6.91 8.16 1.87
CA TYR A 28 6.89 8.43 0.44
C TYR A 28 6.93 7.13 -0.40
N GLY A 29 7.93 6.28 -0.16
CA GLY A 29 8.09 5.02 -0.89
C GLY A 29 6.93 4.05 -0.65
N ALA A 30 6.44 3.97 0.59
CA ALA A 30 5.33 3.11 0.96
C ALA A 30 4.01 3.51 0.27
N ARG A 31 3.66 4.80 0.28
CA ARG A 31 2.44 5.33 -0.36
C ARG A 31 2.47 5.09 -1.87
N HIS A 32 3.61 5.36 -2.52
CA HIS A 32 3.78 5.11 -3.94
C HIS A 32 3.62 3.62 -4.29
N LEU A 33 4.25 2.72 -3.52
CA LEU A 33 4.14 1.28 -3.72
C LEU A 33 2.69 0.79 -3.53
N ALA A 34 2.02 1.22 -2.46
CA ALA A 34 0.64 0.83 -2.18
C ALA A 34 -0.32 1.24 -3.32
N ALA A 35 -0.18 2.48 -3.82
CA ALA A 35 -0.95 2.95 -4.96
C ALA A 35 -0.66 2.13 -6.23
N ALA A 36 0.61 1.82 -6.50
CA ALA A 36 1.00 1.01 -7.64
C ALA A 36 0.47 -0.43 -7.54
N MET A 37 0.44 -1.03 -6.35
CA MET A 37 -0.12 -2.36 -6.13
C MET A 37 -1.64 -2.35 -6.28
N ALA A 38 -2.34 -1.36 -5.74
CA ALA A 38 -3.78 -1.22 -5.88
C ALA A 38 -4.22 -1.02 -7.35
N ALA A 39 -3.41 -0.33 -8.16
CA ALA A 39 -3.66 -0.16 -9.58
C ALA A 39 -3.38 -1.42 -10.41
N ARG A 40 -2.53 -2.33 -9.92
CA ARG A 40 -2.27 -3.63 -10.59
C ARG A 40 -3.42 -4.58 -10.29
N GLY A 41 -4.09 -5.07 -11.32
CA GLY A 41 -5.10 -6.11 -11.16
C GLY A 41 -4.50 -7.36 -10.50
N HIS A 42 -4.96 -7.69 -9.30
CA HIS A 42 -4.54 -8.92 -8.62
C HIS A 42 -5.22 -10.14 -9.29
N PRO A 43 -4.48 -11.22 -9.58
CA PRO A 43 -5.08 -12.43 -10.13
C PRO A 43 -6.15 -12.97 -9.17
N ARG A 44 -7.28 -13.46 -9.73
CA ARG A 44 -8.41 -14.00 -8.95
C ARG A 44 -7.89 -15.07 -7.98
N GLY A 45 -8.09 -14.86 -6.68
CA GLY A 45 -7.62 -15.75 -5.61
C GLY A 45 -6.57 -15.13 -4.68
N SER A 46 -6.08 -13.92 -4.96
CA SER A 46 -5.28 -13.16 -3.99
C SER A 46 -6.22 -12.38 -3.08
N GLU A 47 -6.48 -12.88 -1.86
CA GLU A 47 -7.28 -12.20 -0.83
C GLU A 47 -6.51 -11.05 -0.16
N ILE A 48 -5.88 -10.18 -0.94
CA ILE A 48 -5.38 -8.90 -0.43
C ILE A 48 -6.45 -7.85 -0.73
N SER A 49 -7.49 -7.83 0.10
CA SER A 49 -8.47 -6.75 0.07
C SER A 49 -7.82 -5.51 0.66
N ALA A 50 -7.40 -4.58 -0.20
CA ALA A 50 -7.07 -3.24 0.23
C ALA A 50 -8.35 -2.64 0.86
N MET A 51 -8.39 -2.56 2.20
CA MET A 51 -9.44 -1.85 2.92
C MET A 51 -9.33 -0.35 2.61
N VAL A 52 -9.88 0.09 1.48
CA VAL A 52 -10.33 1.47 1.30
C VAL A 52 -11.64 1.59 2.07
N SER A 53 -11.56 2.06 3.31
CA SER A 53 -12.73 2.43 4.10
C SER A 53 -12.99 3.93 3.98
N GLY A 54 -14.24 4.30 3.66
CA GLY A 54 -14.79 5.59 4.07
C GLY A 54 -15.15 6.56 2.96
N THR A 55 -16.07 6.18 2.06
CA THR A 55 -16.91 7.18 1.38
C THR A 55 -17.88 7.77 2.40
N ALA A 56 -17.59 8.97 2.93
CA ALA A 56 -18.59 9.77 3.61
C ALA A 56 -19.44 10.47 2.54
N ARG A 57 -20.60 9.89 2.22
CA ARG A 57 -21.70 10.63 1.58
C ARG A 57 -22.38 11.46 2.66
N GLY A 58 -22.42 12.77 2.44
CA GLY A 58 -23.31 13.76 3.05
C GLY A 58 -23.62 14.79 1.98
#